data_AF-A0A820EXH8-F1
#
_entry.id   AF-A0A820EXH8-F1
#
_cell.length_a   1.000
_cell.length_b   1.000
_cell.length_c   1.000
_cell.angle_alpha   90.00
_cell.angle_beta   90.00
_cell.angle_gamma   90.00
#
_symmetry.space_group_name_H-M   'P 1'
#
loop_
_entity.id
_entity.type
_entity.pdbx_description
1 polymer ?
#
loop_
_entity_poly.entity_id
_entity_poly.type
_entity_poly.pdbx_seq_one_letter_code
_entity_poly.pdbx_strand_id
1 'polypeptide(L)'
;MANSLSKKIERIANISLNQIAYEQSTYLHWFALIVYHPFVLEYQSRRINKYLIEHDTQDSNFDEDKSNKCFAELLSSSDRLNSRKCFIDTANENFNYFQDYFCANIYQDAKINLLNNINQDLFIEQLLPCSIVGYEDFIRLDWFRTILGWQHPDYAC
;
A
#
# COMPACT_ATOMS: atom_id res chain seq x y z
N MET A 1 -12.81 20.22 17.03
CA MET A 1 -11.59 20.07 16.21
C MET A 1 -11.71 19.00 15.12
N ALA A 2 -12.27 17.80 15.38
CA ALA A 2 -12.42 16.74 14.36
C ALA A 2 -13.18 17.17 13.08
N ASN A 3 -14.14 18.08 13.21
CA ASN A 3 -15.02 18.53 12.12
C ASN A 3 -14.31 19.41 11.05
N SER A 4 -13.14 19.99 11.34
CA SER A 4 -12.38 20.76 10.34
C SER A 4 -11.37 19.89 9.58
N LEU A 5 -10.85 18.84 10.21
CA LEU A 5 -9.91 17.91 9.58
C LEU A 5 -10.63 17.01 8.58
N SER A 6 -11.77 16.44 8.96
CA SER A 6 -12.60 15.62 8.06
C SER A 6 -13.01 16.39 6.80
N LYS A 7 -13.47 17.65 6.93
CA LYS A 7 -13.78 18.51 5.77
C LYS A 7 -12.57 18.82 4.88
N LYS A 8 -11.39 18.97 5.48
CA LYS A 8 -10.15 19.22 4.72
C LYS A 8 -9.76 17.98 3.93
N ILE A 9 -9.86 16.79 4.55
CA ILE A 9 -9.60 15.49 3.90
C ILE A 9 -10.59 15.28 2.75
N GLU A 10 -11.90 15.49 2.98
CA GLU A 10 -12.92 15.37 1.94
C GLU A 10 -12.65 16.30 0.75
N ARG A 11 -12.29 17.57 1.01
CA ARG A 11 -11.97 18.53 -0.05
C ARG A 11 -10.75 18.08 -0.86
N ILE A 12 -9.67 17.69 -0.19
CA ILE A 12 -8.44 17.24 -0.86
C ILE A 12 -8.72 15.98 -1.69
N ALA A 13 -9.42 14.99 -1.10
CA ALA A 13 -9.77 13.76 -1.79
C ALA A 13 -10.60 14.02 -3.06
N ASN A 14 -11.58 14.94 -3.00
CA ASN A 14 -12.37 15.30 -4.17
C ASN A 14 -11.56 15.99 -5.28
N ILE A 15 -10.58 16.83 -4.92
CA ILE A 15 -9.67 17.45 -5.89
C ILE A 15 -8.80 16.37 -6.55
N SER A 16 -8.16 15.52 -5.76
CA SER A 16 -7.32 14.43 -6.25
C SER A 16 -8.08 13.46 -7.16
N LEU A 17 -9.30 13.05 -6.77
CA LEU A 17 -10.10 12.12 -7.55
C LEU A 17 -10.43 12.65 -8.95
N ASN A 18 -10.73 13.95 -9.06
CA ASN A 18 -10.99 14.57 -10.37
C ASN A 18 -9.73 14.60 -11.25
N GLN A 19 -8.55 14.88 -10.66
CA GLN A 19 -7.29 14.88 -11.39
C GLN A 19 -6.92 13.48 -11.88
N ILE A 20 -7.01 12.48 -10.99
CA ILE A 20 -6.72 11.07 -11.30
C ILE A 20 -7.69 10.55 -12.38
N ALA A 21 -8.98 10.92 -12.32
CA ALA A 21 -9.96 10.55 -13.34
C ALA A 21 -9.57 11.03 -14.74
N TYR A 22 -8.94 12.21 -14.82
CA TYR A 22 -8.53 12.84 -16.07
C TYR A 22 -7.22 12.27 -16.61
N GLU A 23 -6.20 12.13 -15.76
CA GLU A 23 -4.84 11.75 -16.18
C GLU A 23 -4.62 10.24 -16.24
N GLN A 24 -5.24 9.49 -15.33
CA GLN A 24 -4.97 8.06 -15.12
C GLN A 24 -6.27 7.30 -14.90
N SER A 25 -7.19 7.38 -15.87
CA SER A 25 -8.52 6.74 -15.78
C SER A 25 -8.47 5.23 -15.48
N THR A 26 -7.44 4.53 -15.96
CA THR A 26 -7.18 3.12 -15.65
C THR A 26 -6.84 2.91 -14.17
N TYR A 27 -6.02 3.79 -13.58
CA TYR A 27 -5.69 3.72 -12.15
C TYR A 27 -6.94 3.92 -11.29
N LEU A 28 -7.76 4.92 -11.63
CA LEU A 28 -9.01 5.17 -10.91
C LEU A 28 -9.96 3.95 -10.96
N HIS A 29 -10.02 3.26 -12.09
CA HIS A 29 -10.81 2.04 -12.23
C HIS A 29 -10.38 0.96 -11.23
N TRP A 30 -9.08 0.68 -11.15
CA TRP A 30 -8.54 -0.32 -10.22
C TRP A 30 -8.72 0.09 -8.76
N PHE A 31 -8.47 1.35 -8.43
CA PHE A 31 -8.68 1.89 -7.08
C PHE A 31 -10.14 1.76 -6.63
N ALA A 32 -11.10 2.10 -7.50
CA ALA A 32 -12.53 1.99 -7.19
C ALA A 32 -12.94 0.54 -6.91
N LEU A 33 -12.39 -0.44 -7.61
CA LEU A 33 -12.68 -1.87 -7.37
C LEU A 33 -12.26 -2.31 -5.97
N ILE A 34 -11.20 -1.71 -5.41
CA ILE A 34 -10.76 -1.98 -4.05
C ILE A 34 -11.69 -1.27 -3.06
N VAL A 35 -11.93 0.03 -3.19
CA VAL A 35 -12.65 0.81 -2.16
C VAL A 35 -14.14 0.45 -2.04
N TYR A 36 -14.81 0.12 -3.15
CA TYR A 36 -16.25 -0.16 -3.14
C TYR A 36 -16.61 -1.59 -2.75
N HIS A 37 -15.62 -2.47 -2.56
CA HIS A 37 -15.90 -3.85 -2.17
C HIS A 37 -16.10 -3.96 -0.65
N PRO A 38 -17.18 -4.62 -0.17
CA PRO A 38 -17.38 -4.80 1.26
C PRO A 38 -16.35 -5.80 1.79
N PHE A 39 -15.24 -5.30 2.32
CA PHE A 39 -14.29 -6.10 3.07
C PHE A 39 -14.68 -6.09 4.55
N VAL A 40 -14.98 -7.27 5.09
CA VAL A 40 -15.03 -7.47 6.54
C VAL A 40 -13.62 -7.83 6.98
N LEU A 41 -12.91 -6.88 7.58
CA LEU A 41 -11.55 -7.08 8.08
C LEU A 41 -11.60 -7.67 9.50
N GLU A 42 -11.64 -8.99 9.60
CA GLU A 42 -11.32 -9.69 10.84
C GLU A 42 -9.79 -9.78 10.96
N TYR A 43 -9.15 -8.79 11.59
CA TYR A 43 -7.71 -8.81 11.79
C TYR A 43 -7.34 -9.28 13.20
N GLN A 44 -6.32 -10.12 13.28
CA GLN A 44 -5.58 -10.36 14.53
C GLN A 44 -4.43 -9.35 14.57
N SER A 45 -4.31 -8.59 15.67
CA SER A 45 -3.18 -7.66 15.81
C SER A 45 -1.86 -8.45 15.86
N ARG A 46 -0.94 -8.11 14.97
CA ARG A 46 0.40 -8.69 14.84
C ARG A 46 1.46 -7.59 14.94
N ARG A 47 2.64 -7.98 15.41
CA ARG A 47 3.82 -7.13 15.49
C ARG A 47 4.92 -7.68 14.59
N ILE A 48 5.72 -6.79 14.04
CA ILE A 48 6.86 -7.14 13.20
C ILE A 48 7.92 -7.87 14.01
N ASN A 49 8.29 -9.05 13.53
CA ASN A 49 9.45 -9.77 14.01
C ASN A 49 10.71 -9.24 13.33
N LYS A 50 11.48 -8.43 14.05
CA LYS A 50 12.70 -7.78 13.53
C LYS A 50 13.81 -8.77 13.14
N TYR A 51 13.75 -10.02 13.59
CA TYR A 51 14.73 -11.05 13.21
C TYR A 51 14.52 -11.59 11.78
N LEU A 52 13.39 -11.30 11.15
CA LEU A 52 13.08 -11.69 9.77
C LEU A 52 13.45 -10.62 8.74
N ILE A 53 13.98 -9.48 9.20
CA ILE A 53 14.42 -8.40 8.33
C ILE A 53 15.73 -8.82 7.66
N GLU A 54 15.74 -8.87 6.34
CA GLU A 54 16.96 -9.05 5.57
C GLU A 54 17.81 -7.77 5.59
N HIS A 55 19.12 -7.96 5.59
CA HIS A 55 20.08 -6.88 5.43
C HIS A 55 20.64 -6.97 4.00
N ASP A 56 20.47 -5.91 3.20
CA ASP A 56 21.06 -5.67 1.86
C ASP A 56 20.40 -6.27 0.59
N THR A 57 19.08 -6.14 0.40
CA THR A 57 18.45 -6.60 -0.86
C THR A 57 17.49 -5.59 -1.47
N GLN A 58 17.93 -4.35 -1.68
CA GLN A 58 17.24 -3.51 -2.67
C GLN A 58 17.56 -4.10 -4.05
N ASP A 59 16.61 -4.86 -4.62
CA ASP A 59 16.77 -5.44 -5.94
C ASP A 59 16.83 -4.32 -6.98
N SER A 60 18.02 -4.11 -7.56
CA SER A 60 18.23 -3.11 -8.60
C SER A 60 17.41 -3.37 -9.86
N ASN A 61 16.81 -4.57 -9.99
CA ASN A 61 15.96 -4.98 -11.10
C ASN A 61 14.46 -4.93 -10.77
N PHE A 62 14.06 -4.29 -9.67
CA PHE A 62 12.65 -4.10 -9.35
C PHE A 62 11.95 -3.30 -10.46
N ASP A 63 10.90 -3.89 -11.03
CA ASP A 63 10.03 -3.31 -12.05
C ASP A 63 8.68 -2.98 -11.40
N GLU A 64 8.50 -1.71 -11.06
CA GLU A 64 7.32 -1.18 -10.36
C GLU A 64 6.04 -1.38 -11.18
N ASP A 65 6.07 -1.10 -12.49
CA ASP A 65 4.93 -1.26 -13.38
C ASP A 65 4.46 -2.72 -13.43
N LYS A 66 5.42 -3.65 -13.48
CA LYS A 66 5.13 -5.09 -13.43
C LYS A 66 4.58 -5.50 -12.06
N SER A 67 5.13 -4.96 -10.96
CA SER A 67 4.66 -5.20 -9.59
C SER A 67 3.20 -4.75 -9.42
N ASN A 68 2.88 -3.52 -9.85
CA ASN A 68 1.54 -2.93 -9.75
C ASN A 68 0.50 -3.73 -10.53
N LYS A 69 0.84 -4.14 -11.75
CA LYS A 69 0.00 -5.02 -12.55
C LYS A 69 -0.27 -6.35 -11.82
N CYS A 70 0.79 -6.94 -11.26
CA CYS A 70 0.72 -8.22 -10.57
C CYS A 70 -0.13 -8.17 -9.30
N PHE A 71 0.02 -7.10 -8.52
CA PHE A 71 -0.75 -6.85 -7.31
C PHE A 71 -2.24 -6.63 -7.62
N ALA A 72 -2.55 -5.86 -8.67
CA ALA A 72 -3.93 -5.68 -9.12
C ALA A 72 -4.55 -7.01 -9.60
N GLU A 73 -3.81 -7.84 -10.32
CA GLU A 73 -4.26 -9.17 -10.74
C GLU A 73 -4.50 -10.11 -9.53
N LEU A 74 -3.67 -10.03 -8.49
CA LEU A 74 -3.81 -10.83 -7.27
C LEU A 74 -5.05 -10.44 -6.45
N LEU A 75 -5.36 -9.14 -6.35
CA LEU A 75 -6.48 -8.62 -5.58
C LEU A 75 -7.81 -8.61 -6.36
N SER A 76 -7.77 -8.63 -7.69
CA SER A 76 -8.96 -8.59 -8.53
C SER A 76 -9.68 -9.95 -8.54
N SER A 77 -10.97 -9.95 -8.17
CA SER A 77 -11.85 -11.12 -8.27
C SER A 77 -12.33 -11.41 -9.71
N SER A 78 -11.84 -10.68 -10.71
CA SER A 78 -12.37 -10.74 -12.08
C SER A 78 -11.73 -11.86 -12.91
N ASP A 79 -12.50 -12.93 -13.16
CA ASP A 79 -12.15 -14.06 -14.04
C ASP A 79 -12.01 -13.71 -15.54
N ARG A 80 -12.08 -12.42 -15.91
CA ARG A 80 -12.07 -11.99 -17.32
C ARG A 80 -10.67 -11.73 -17.90
N LEU A 81 -9.61 -11.83 -17.10
CA LEU A 81 -8.24 -11.71 -17.61
C LEU A 81 -7.71 -13.10 -17.96
N ASN A 82 -7.83 -13.46 -19.25
CA ASN A 82 -7.32 -14.69 -19.85
C ASN A 82 -5.78 -14.65 -20.06
N SER A 83 -5.09 -13.88 -19.22
CA SER A 83 -3.65 -13.63 -19.22
C SER A 83 -3.07 -14.34 -18.00
N ARG A 84 -1.88 -14.94 -18.12
CA ARG A 84 -1.20 -15.68 -17.04
C ARG A 84 -1.37 -14.96 -15.69
N LYS A 85 -2.23 -15.47 -14.81
CA LYS A 85 -2.48 -14.88 -13.48
C LYS A 85 -1.15 -14.84 -12.74
N CYS A 86 -0.80 -13.69 -12.19
CA CYS A 86 0.23 -13.61 -11.18
C CYS A 86 -0.01 -14.65 -10.08
N PHE A 87 1.04 -15.38 -9.72
CA PHE A 87 1.01 -16.36 -8.64
C PHE A 87 2.18 -16.10 -7.72
N ILE A 88 1.94 -16.21 -6.42
CA ILE A 88 3.01 -16.21 -5.43
C ILE A 88 3.52 -17.65 -5.39
N ASP A 89 4.78 -17.84 -5.77
CA ASP A 89 5.43 -19.14 -5.63
C ASP A 89 5.87 -19.32 -4.16
N THR A 90 4.99 -19.93 -3.36
CA THR A 90 5.25 -20.22 -1.95
C THR A 90 5.73 -21.67 -1.74
N ALA A 91 6.38 -22.30 -2.73
CA ALA A 91 6.72 -23.72 -2.68
C ALA A 91 7.33 -24.11 -1.32
N ASN A 92 6.53 -24.83 -0.51
CA ASN A 92 6.82 -25.35 0.84
C ASN A 92 6.88 -24.38 2.05
N GLU A 93 6.48 -23.12 1.93
CA GLU A 93 6.48 -22.20 3.09
C GLU A 93 5.13 -22.12 3.81
N ASN A 94 5.18 -21.97 5.14
CA ASN A 94 4.00 -21.68 5.95
C ASN A 94 3.51 -20.27 5.62
N PHE A 95 2.23 -20.13 5.24
CA PHE A 95 1.63 -18.83 4.91
C PHE A 95 1.83 -17.77 6.00
N ASN A 96 1.78 -18.15 7.28
CA ASN A 96 2.07 -17.21 8.37
C ASN A 96 3.53 -16.76 8.36
N TYR A 97 4.48 -17.69 8.15
CA TYR A 97 5.90 -17.34 8.04
C TYR A 97 6.14 -16.41 6.85
N PHE A 98 5.53 -16.70 5.70
CA PHE A 98 5.59 -15.85 4.51
C PHE A 98 5.06 -14.44 4.82
N GLN A 99 3.91 -14.32 5.49
CA GLN A 99 3.37 -13.02 5.90
C GLN A 99 4.30 -12.27 6.86
N ASP A 100 4.83 -12.96 7.88
CA ASP A 100 5.74 -12.39 8.87
C ASP A 100 7.03 -11.88 8.21
N TYR A 101 7.58 -12.69 7.31
CA TYR A 101 8.79 -12.37 6.55
C TYR A 101 8.57 -11.23 5.58
N PHE A 102 7.50 -11.29 4.76
CA PHE A 102 7.14 -10.26 3.81
C PHE A 102 6.92 -8.91 4.52
N CYS A 103 6.13 -8.89 5.60
CA CYS A 103 5.84 -7.64 6.30
C CYS A 103 7.03 -7.09 7.08
N ALA A 104 7.95 -7.94 7.57
CA ALA A 104 9.19 -7.47 8.20
C ALA A 104 10.07 -6.70 7.21
N ASN A 105 10.20 -7.19 5.98
CA ASN A 105 11.01 -6.55 4.94
C ASN A 105 10.33 -5.27 4.41
N ILE A 106 9.02 -5.31 4.13
CA ILE A 106 8.26 -4.10 3.75
C ILE A 106 8.35 -3.01 4.82
N TYR A 107 8.34 -3.38 6.11
CA TYR A 107 8.48 -2.42 7.20
C TYR A 107 9.87 -1.75 7.20
N GLN A 108 10.92 -2.51 6.92
CA GLN A 108 12.27 -1.99 6.83
C GLN A 108 12.43 -1.07 5.61
N ASP A 109 11.89 -1.46 4.45
CA ASP A 109 11.94 -0.64 3.23
C ASP A 109 11.15 0.66 3.40
N ALA A 110 9.95 0.59 3.98
CA ALA A 110 9.14 1.78 4.27
C ALA A 110 9.89 2.75 5.18
N LYS A 111 10.62 2.25 6.19
CA LYS A 111 11.46 3.10 7.04
C LYS A 111 12.59 3.78 6.25
N ILE A 112 13.24 3.05 5.35
CA ILE A 112 14.34 3.59 4.53
C ILE A 112 13.80 4.67 3.58
N ASN A 113 12.68 4.40 2.89
CA ASN A 113 12.02 5.35 2.00
C ASN A 113 11.61 6.63 2.74
N LEU A 114 11.02 6.48 3.94
CA LEU A 114 10.64 7.60 4.79
C LEU A 114 11.84 8.44 5.24
N LEU A 115 12.93 7.80 5.69
CA LEU A 115 14.13 8.49 6.18
C LEU A 115 14.85 9.25 5.08
N ASN A 116 14.92 8.66 3.88
CA ASN A 116 15.60 9.27 2.75
C ASN A 116 14.71 10.27 1.99
N ASN A 117 13.41 10.31 2.30
CA ASN A 117 12.40 11.07 1.57
C ASN A 117 12.44 10.77 0.06
N ILE A 118 12.64 9.49 -0.27
CA ILE A 118 12.68 8.96 -1.64
C ILE A 118 11.41 8.14 -1.84
N ASN A 119 10.76 8.30 -3.00
CA ASN A 119 9.57 7.56 -3.43
C ASN A 119 8.43 7.60 -2.39
N GLN A 120 7.86 8.80 -2.20
CA GLN A 120 6.75 9.05 -1.26
C GLN A 120 5.50 8.22 -1.60
N ASP A 121 5.26 8.01 -2.89
CA ASP A 121 4.29 7.07 -3.46
C ASP A 121 4.54 5.64 -2.98
N LEU A 122 5.74 5.11 -3.20
CA LEU A 122 6.12 3.76 -2.79
C LEU A 122 5.98 3.58 -1.28
N PHE A 123 6.34 4.58 -0.47
CA PHE A 123 6.13 4.53 0.97
C PHE A 123 4.64 4.34 1.33
N ILE A 124 3.75 5.09 0.70
CA ILE A 124 2.30 4.99 0.95
C ILE A 124 1.77 3.62 0.54
N GLU A 125 2.21 3.11 -0.61
CA GLU A 125 1.83 1.79 -1.11
C GLU A 125 2.26 0.66 -0.17
N GLN A 126 3.48 0.74 0.37
CA GLN A 126 4.03 -0.23 1.31
C GLN A 126 3.24 -0.32 2.63
N LEU A 127 2.54 0.75 3.04
CA LEU A 127 1.76 0.72 4.29
C LEU A 127 0.52 -0.17 4.19
N LEU A 128 -0.10 -0.25 3.02
CA LEU A 128 -1.45 -0.77 2.88
C LEU A 128 -1.54 -2.31 3.05
N PRO A 129 -0.73 -3.15 2.37
CA PRO A 129 -0.88 -4.60 2.43
C PRO A 129 -0.75 -5.15 3.86
N CYS A 130 0.29 -4.74 4.59
CA CYS A 130 0.55 -5.26 5.93
C CYS A 130 -0.37 -4.67 7.00
N SER A 131 -0.87 -3.46 6.81
CA SER A 131 -1.93 -2.90 7.68
C SER A 131 -3.21 -3.72 7.58
N ILE A 132 -3.61 -4.12 6.36
CA ILE A 132 -4.82 -4.93 6.12
C ILE A 132 -4.69 -6.32 6.74
N VAL A 133 -3.49 -6.92 6.70
CA VAL A 133 -3.21 -8.24 7.30
C VAL A 133 -3.14 -8.19 8.84
N GLY A 134 -3.04 -7.00 9.44
CA GLY A 134 -3.12 -6.81 10.90
C GLY A 134 -1.83 -6.39 11.59
N TYR A 135 -0.79 -6.00 10.86
CA TYR A 135 0.45 -5.49 11.44
C TYR A 135 0.32 -4.06 11.92
N GLU A 136 0.21 -3.87 13.24
CA GLU A 136 -0.03 -2.56 13.84
C GLU A 136 1.17 -1.61 13.72
N ASP A 137 2.37 -2.12 13.42
CA ASP A 137 3.57 -1.30 13.20
C ASP A 137 3.49 -0.40 11.95
N PHE A 138 2.54 -0.67 11.04
CA PHE A 138 2.26 0.19 9.89
C PHE A 138 1.23 1.29 10.17
N ILE A 139 0.45 1.17 11.25
CA ILE A 139 -0.62 2.12 11.62
C ILE A 139 -0.07 3.11 12.65
N ARG A 140 0.94 3.88 12.24
CA ARG A 140 1.68 4.79 13.11
C ARG A 140 1.28 6.25 12.91
N LEU A 141 0.95 6.94 14.00
CA LEU A 141 0.50 8.34 13.95
C LEU A 141 1.57 9.28 13.36
N ASP A 142 2.85 9.03 13.63
CA ASP A 142 3.94 9.82 13.07
C ASP A 142 4.06 9.64 11.55
N TRP A 143 3.88 8.42 11.04
CA TRP A 143 3.89 8.15 9.59
C TRP A 143 2.73 8.83 8.87
N PHE A 144 1.51 8.74 9.43
CA PHE A 144 0.36 9.45 8.87
C PHE A 144 0.54 10.97 8.88
N ARG A 145 1.15 11.54 9.93
CA ARG A 145 1.45 12.98 9.97
C ARG A 145 2.43 13.39 8.90
N THR A 146 3.45 12.56 8.63
CA THR A 146 4.41 12.83 7.55
C THR A 146 3.73 12.79 6.19
N ILE A 147 2.89 11.78 5.91
CA ILE A 147 2.12 11.69 4.66
C ILE A 147 1.23 12.91 4.46
N LEU A 148 0.48 13.31 5.50
CA LEU A 148 -0.38 14.49 5.43
C LEU A 148 0.43 15.79 5.27
N GLY A 149 1.70 15.79 5.66
CA GLY A 149 2.63 16.89 5.44
C GLY A 149 3.11 17.00 3.98
N TRP A 150 3.02 15.93 3.19
CA TRP A 150 3.39 15.94 1.77
C TRP A 150 2.31 16.57 0.88
N GLN A 151 1.06 16.61 1.34
CA GLN A 151 -0.04 17.15 0.55
C GLN A 151 0.00 18.69 0.47
N HIS A 152 -0.04 19.24 -0.75
CA HIS A 152 -0.22 20.66 -0.93
C HIS A 152 -1.68 21.05 -0.64
N PRO A 153 -1.93 22.11 0.15
CA PRO A 153 -3.28 22.49 0.55
C PRO A 153 -4.22 22.86 -0.61
N ASP A 154 -3.66 23.28 -1.76
CA ASP A 154 -4.42 23.84 -2.88
C ASP A 154 -4.63 22.89 -4.06
N TYR A 155 -3.76 21.90 -4.27
CA TYR A 155 -3.83 20.97 -5.41
C TYR A 155 -3.57 19.50 -5.02
N ALA A 156 -3.54 19.19 -3.72
CA ALA A 156 -3.23 17.87 -3.18
C ALA A 156 -1.77 17.43 -3.45
N CYS A 157 -1.53 16.14 -3.74
CA CYS A 157 -0.22 15.63 -4.12
C CYS A 157 0.17 16.12 -5.52
#